data_AF-A0A8R1ISL6-F1
#
_entry.id   AF-A0A8R1ISL6-F1
#
_cell.length_a   1.000
_cell.length_b   1.000
_cell.length_c   1.000
_cell.angle_alpha   90.00
_cell.angle_beta   90.00
_cell.angle_gamma   90.00
#
_symmetry.space_group_name_H-M   'P 1'
#
loop_
_entity.id
_entity.type
_entity.pdbx_description
1 polymer ?
#
loop_
_entity_poly.entity_id
_entity_poly.type
_entity_poly.pdbx_seq_one_letter_code
_entity_poly.pdbx_strand_id
1 'polypeptide(L)'
;MDRTHHEELVSFILLQVLQALKMLQGEGVESLSTNFKEFLLAYRSPSVDASYNEFPRLLFLPETLGAEIEIGGDELVGLCRYALRALCTLLHHKMDGKAPAIKLRSRFSRALSACALLLQEDKSNSLTKAKNVMELALWSDGEHFKSEQEARVWIDTARADCVDNLCRQLICDSTRQLGARERFRIEFLLSATPRSIIESQKSTMTANVK
;
A
#
# COMPACT_ATOMS: atom_id res chain seq x y z
N MET A 1 -13.30 -0.67 16.13
CA MET A 1 -12.20 0.02 15.45
C MET A 1 -12.76 1.30 14.84
N ASP A 2 -12.11 2.45 15.05
CA ASP A 2 -12.49 3.68 14.34
C ASP A 2 -12.42 3.45 12.82
N ARG A 3 -13.39 3.97 12.06
CA ARG A 3 -13.49 3.75 10.60
C ARG A 3 -12.26 4.31 9.87
N THR A 4 -11.73 5.42 10.36
CA THR A 4 -10.49 6.02 9.83
C THR A 4 -9.29 5.11 10.08
N HIS A 5 -9.17 4.57 11.29
CA HIS A 5 -8.09 3.66 11.66
C HIS A 5 -8.15 2.34 10.86
N HIS A 6 -9.34 1.81 10.62
CA HIS A 6 -9.51 0.62 9.77
C HIS A 6 -9.07 0.90 8.33
N GLU A 7 -9.54 1.99 7.70
CA GLU A 7 -9.13 2.30 6.32
C GLU A 7 -7.63 2.65 6.21
N GLU A 8 -7.03 3.24 7.24
CA GLU A 8 -5.58 3.42 7.33
C GLU A 8 -4.84 2.08 7.36
N LEU A 9 -5.30 1.14 8.19
CA LEU A 9 -4.74 -0.20 8.30
C LEU A 9 -4.84 -0.94 6.96
N VAL A 10 -6.01 -0.92 6.33
CA VAL A 10 -6.23 -1.49 4.99
C VAL A 10 -5.28 -0.85 3.98
N SER A 11 -5.14 0.47 4.00
CA SER A 11 -4.26 1.21 3.11
C SER A 11 -2.81 0.76 3.25
N PHE A 12 -2.34 0.56 4.48
CA PHE A 12 -0.97 0.12 4.75
C PHE A 12 -0.73 -1.34 4.38
N ILE A 13 -1.68 -2.24 4.66
CA ILE A 13 -1.59 -3.64 4.23
C ILE A 13 -1.56 -3.71 2.70
N LEU A 14 -2.45 -2.97 2.03
CA LEU A 14 -2.52 -2.96 0.57
C LEU A 14 -1.24 -2.41 -0.05
N LEU A 15 -0.62 -1.38 0.55
CA LEU A 15 0.68 -0.89 0.09
C LEU A 15 1.75 -1.98 0.13
N GLN A 16 1.80 -2.79 1.20
CA GLN A 16 2.73 -3.92 1.30
C GLN A 16 2.46 -4.97 0.21
N VAL A 17 1.19 -5.28 -0.05
CA VAL A 17 0.79 -6.22 -1.12
C VAL A 17 1.23 -5.69 -2.48
N LEU A 18 0.93 -4.42 -2.79
CA LEU A 18 1.32 -3.80 -4.07
C LEU A 18 2.84 -3.79 -4.26
N GLN A 19 3.60 -3.51 -3.21
CA GLN A 19 5.06 -3.57 -3.26
C GLN A 19 5.57 -4.99 -3.54
N ALA A 20 5.03 -5.99 -2.84
CA ALA A 20 5.41 -7.39 -3.07
C ALA A 20 5.07 -7.86 -4.49
N LEU A 21 3.86 -7.56 -4.97
CA LEU A 21 3.43 -7.90 -6.33
C LEU A 21 4.30 -7.23 -7.40
N LYS A 22 4.76 -6.00 -7.16
CA LYS A 22 5.70 -5.33 -8.07
C LYS A 22 7.07 -6.00 -8.11
N MET A 23 7.57 -6.52 -6.99
CA MET A 23 8.81 -7.29 -6.97
C MET A 23 8.64 -8.59 -7.78
N LEU A 24 7.55 -9.32 -7.53
CA LEU A 24 7.21 -10.54 -8.27
C LEU A 24 7.04 -10.28 -9.77
N GLN A 25 6.38 -9.18 -10.14
CA GLN A 25 6.28 -8.74 -11.54
C GLN A 25 7.66 -8.51 -12.17
N GLY A 26 8.60 -7.93 -11.43
CA GLY A 26 9.99 -7.73 -11.86
C GLY A 26 10.78 -9.04 -12.03
N GLU A 27 10.40 -10.08 -11.29
CA GLU A 27 10.95 -11.43 -11.38
C GLU A 27 10.27 -12.28 -12.47
N GLY A 28 9.29 -11.73 -13.19
CA GLY A 28 8.58 -12.41 -14.28
C GLY A 28 7.36 -13.22 -13.84
N VAL A 29 6.89 -13.07 -12.60
CA VAL A 29 5.64 -13.68 -12.13
C VAL A 29 4.45 -12.92 -12.73
N GLU A 30 3.56 -13.64 -13.41
CA GLU A 30 2.40 -13.04 -14.07
C GLU A 30 1.07 -13.30 -13.34
N SER A 31 1.00 -14.39 -12.56
CA SER A 31 -0.22 -14.82 -11.87
C SER A 31 0.06 -15.53 -10.56
N LEU A 32 -0.93 -15.50 -9.65
CA LEU A 32 -0.87 -16.09 -8.31
C LEU A 32 -2.20 -16.78 -7.97
N SER A 33 -2.24 -17.58 -6.90
CA SER A 33 -3.47 -18.27 -6.48
C SER A 33 -4.53 -17.29 -5.98
N THR A 34 -5.80 -17.64 -6.15
CA THR A 34 -6.93 -16.82 -5.68
C THR A 34 -7.13 -16.81 -4.16
N ASN A 35 -6.42 -17.66 -3.41
CA ASN A 35 -6.62 -17.92 -1.97
C ASN A 35 -5.63 -17.21 -1.03
N PHE A 36 -4.73 -16.38 -1.56
CA PHE A 36 -3.72 -15.62 -0.81
C PHE A 36 -2.68 -16.46 -0.05
N LYS A 37 -2.46 -17.73 -0.43
CA LYS A 37 -1.49 -18.61 0.25
C LYS A 37 -0.05 -18.08 0.24
N GLU A 38 0.26 -17.18 -0.68
CA GLU A 38 1.59 -16.60 -0.84
C GLU A 38 1.96 -15.56 0.22
N PHE A 39 0.99 -15.08 1.01
CA PHE A 39 1.24 -14.05 2.00
C PHE A 39 0.65 -14.36 3.38
N LEU A 40 1.43 -14.09 4.42
CA LEU A 40 0.97 -14.09 5.81
C LEU A 40 0.99 -12.67 6.37
N LEU A 41 -0.05 -12.33 7.13
CA LEU A 41 -0.08 -11.10 7.91
C LEU A 41 0.36 -11.39 9.35
N ALA A 42 1.54 -10.92 9.70
CA ALA A 42 2.10 -11.04 11.04
C ALA A 42 1.85 -9.77 11.85
N TYR A 43 1.19 -9.91 12.99
CA TYR A 43 1.05 -8.85 13.99
C TYR A 43 2.10 -9.07 15.06
N ARG A 44 2.81 -8.00 15.43
CA ARG A 44 3.65 -8.05 16.62
C ARG A 44 2.77 -7.87 17.85
N SER A 45 2.97 -8.74 18.84
CA SER A 45 2.38 -8.49 20.16
C SER A 45 3.01 -7.22 20.72
N PRO A 46 2.23 -6.25 21.22
CA PRO A 46 2.82 -5.14 21.94
C PRO A 46 3.62 -5.73 23.11
N SER A 47 4.90 -5.37 23.20
CA SER A 47 5.61 -5.52 24.47
C SER A 47 4.90 -4.63 25.50
N VAL A 48 5.10 -4.89 26.79
CA VAL A 48 4.42 -4.20 27.89
C VAL A 48 4.58 -2.66 27.84
N ASP A 49 5.57 -2.16 27.08
CA ASP A 49 5.86 -0.73 26.86
C ASP A 49 5.63 -0.23 25.42
N ALA A 50 5.18 -1.09 24.48
CA ALA A 50 4.95 -0.69 23.10
C ALA A 50 3.57 -0.03 22.96
N SER A 51 3.58 1.27 22.66
CA SER A 51 2.39 2.02 22.25
C SER A 51 1.64 1.25 21.14
N TYR A 52 0.31 1.24 21.23
CA TYR A 52 -0.70 0.54 20.41
C TYR A 52 -0.65 0.70 18.86
N ASN A 53 0.47 1.08 18.26
CA ASN A 53 0.57 1.53 16.86
C ASN A 53 1.52 0.69 15.97
N GLU A 54 1.83 -0.56 16.32
CA GLU A 54 2.57 -1.42 15.39
C GLU A 54 1.64 -1.95 14.28
N PHE A 55 1.86 -1.48 13.05
CA PHE A 55 1.16 -1.99 11.87
C PHE A 55 1.63 -3.41 11.52
N PRO A 56 0.75 -4.28 10.98
CA PRO A 56 1.10 -5.63 10.59
C PRO A 56 2.14 -5.66 9.48
N ARG A 57 2.94 -6.72 9.46
CA ARG A 57 3.91 -7.01 8.41
C ARG A 57 3.35 -8.07 7.48
N LEU A 58 3.44 -7.81 6.18
CA LEU A 58 3.20 -8.82 5.16
C LEU A 58 4.49 -9.65 4.99
N LEU A 59 4.37 -10.95 5.19
CA LEU A 59 5.44 -11.92 4.94
C LEU A 59 5.11 -12.68 3.68
N PHE A 60 6.05 -12.72 2.75
CA PHE A 60 5.94 -13.50 1.53
C PHE A 60 6.47 -14.92 1.78
N LEU A 61 5.78 -15.92 1.23
CA LEU A 61 6.13 -17.34 1.33
C LEU A 61 6.53 -17.89 -0.05
N PRO A 62 7.82 -17.80 -0.44
CA PRO A 62 8.30 -18.22 -1.76
C PRO A 62 7.96 -19.68 -2.09
N GLU A 63 7.94 -20.55 -1.08
CA GLU A 63 7.70 -21.98 -1.24
C GLU A 63 6.30 -22.29 -1.76
N THR A 64 5.37 -21.35 -1.63
CA THR A 64 3.98 -21.50 -2.11
C THR A 64 3.81 -21.09 -3.57
N LEU A 65 4.81 -20.43 -4.17
CA LEU A 65 4.81 -20.12 -5.59
C LEU A 65 4.95 -21.40 -6.41
N GLY A 66 3.96 -21.71 -7.24
CA GLY A 66 3.99 -22.89 -8.09
C GLY A 66 3.92 -24.22 -7.33
N ALA A 67 3.82 -24.19 -5.99
CA ALA A 67 3.42 -25.35 -5.21
C ALA A 67 2.10 -25.87 -5.77
N GLU A 68 2.11 -27.16 -6.11
CA GLU A 68 1.08 -27.82 -6.90
C GLU A 68 -0.31 -27.35 -6.46
N ILE A 69 -1.11 -26.96 -7.45
CA ILE A 69 -2.55 -26.74 -7.32
C ILE A 69 -3.08 -28.06 -6.77
N GLU A 70 -3.19 -28.17 -5.44
CA GLU A 70 -3.74 -29.36 -4.80
C GLU A 70 -5.05 -29.68 -5.51
N ILE A 71 -5.20 -30.96 -5.85
CA ILE A 71 -6.26 -31.56 -6.66
C ILE A 71 -7.62 -31.00 -6.23
N GLY A 72 -8.03 -29.88 -6.84
CA GLY A 72 -9.02 -29.01 -6.20
C GLY A 72 -9.06 -27.54 -6.66
N GLY A 73 -8.60 -27.20 -7.87
CA GLY A 73 -9.10 -26.00 -8.57
C GLY A 73 -8.71 -24.63 -8.02
N ASP A 74 -7.48 -24.44 -7.52
CA ASP A 74 -6.95 -23.09 -7.28
C ASP A 74 -6.83 -22.35 -8.63
N GLU A 75 -7.82 -21.52 -8.95
CA GLU A 75 -7.77 -20.63 -10.11
C GLU A 75 -6.62 -19.62 -9.92
N LEU A 76 -5.81 -19.44 -10.97
CA LEU A 76 -4.79 -18.41 -11.02
C LEU A 76 -5.39 -17.08 -11.50
N VAL A 77 -4.91 -15.98 -10.93
CA VAL A 77 -5.29 -14.62 -11.31
C VAL A 77 -4.08 -13.74 -11.53
N GLY A 78 -4.19 -12.84 -12.52
CA GLY A 78 -3.17 -11.82 -12.76
C GLY A 78 -2.97 -10.90 -11.55
N LEU A 79 -1.78 -10.31 -11.43
CA LEU A 79 -1.36 -9.56 -10.25
C LEU A 79 -2.28 -8.38 -9.88
N CYS A 80 -2.80 -7.63 -10.87
CA CYS A 80 -3.72 -6.52 -10.57
C CYS A 80 -5.04 -7.04 -9.99
N ARG A 81 -5.56 -8.14 -10.54
CA ARG A 81 -6.77 -8.80 -10.05
C ARG A 81 -6.54 -9.41 -8.66
N TYR A 82 -5.36 -9.95 -8.39
CA TYR A 82 -4.96 -10.41 -7.06
C TYR A 82 -5.00 -9.27 -6.03
N ALA A 83 -4.37 -8.12 -6.34
CA ALA A 83 -4.41 -6.94 -5.50
C ALA A 83 -5.84 -6.42 -5.26
N LEU A 84 -6.68 -6.43 -6.31
CA LEU A 84 -8.08 -6.01 -6.20
C LEU A 84 -8.89 -6.94 -5.29
N ARG A 85 -8.66 -8.26 -5.38
CA ARG A 85 -9.27 -9.24 -4.48
C ARG A 85 -8.80 -9.03 -3.04
N ALA A 86 -7.53 -8.73 -2.81
CA ALA A 86 -7.01 -8.40 -1.49
C ALA A 86 -7.70 -7.15 -0.92
N LEU A 87 -7.84 -6.09 -1.71
CA LEU A 87 -8.57 -4.87 -1.34
C LEU A 87 -10.04 -5.18 -0.99
N CYS A 88 -10.74 -5.95 -1.83
CA CYS A 88 -12.12 -6.36 -1.53
C CYS A 88 -12.22 -7.16 -0.24
N THR A 89 -11.29 -8.10 0.00
CA THR A 89 -11.27 -8.93 1.21
C THR A 89 -11.05 -8.08 2.47
N LEU A 90 -10.07 -7.17 2.42
CA LEU A 90 -9.74 -6.26 3.52
C LEU A 90 -10.88 -5.28 3.86
N LEU A 91 -11.67 -4.88 2.87
CA LEU A 91 -12.83 -3.98 3.04
C LEU A 91 -14.17 -4.74 3.20
N HIS A 92 -14.15 -6.07 3.27
CA HIS A 92 -15.34 -6.92 3.37
C HIS A 92 -16.35 -6.74 2.21
N HIS A 93 -15.85 -6.50 1.00
CA HIS A 93 -16.63 -6.49 -0.24
C HIS A 93 -16.62 -7.85 -0.94
N LYS A 94 -17.65 -8.11 -1.75
CA LYS A 94 -17.72 -9.30 -2.60
C LYS A 94 -16.64 -9.22 -3.69
N MET A 95 -16.04 -10.36 -4.02
CA MET A 95 -15.03 -10.50 -5.07
C MET A 95 -15.70 -10.84 -6.41
N ASP A 96 -16.33 -9.87 -7.07
CA ASP A 96 -17.01 -10.04 -8.36
C ASP A 96 -16.18 -9.57 -9.58
N GLY A 97 -14.90 -9.26 -9.35
CA GLY A 97 -13.98 -8.77 -10.39
C GLY A 97 -14.18 -7.32 -10.80
N LYS A 98 -15.08 -6.57 -10.14
CA LYS A 98 -15.30 -5.14 -10.37
C LYS A 98 -14.71 -4.32 -9.23
N ALA A 99 -14.39 -3.05 -9.50
CA ALA A 99 -14.00 -2.13 -8.44
C ALA A 99 -15.14 -2.01 -7.39
N PRO A 100 -14.86 -2.22 -6.10
CA PRO A 100 -15.87 -2.10 -5.05
C PRO A 100 -16.38 -0.66 -4.96
N ALA A 101 -17.68 -0.51 -4.72
CA ALA A 101 -18.29 0.78 -4.44
C ALA A 101 -17.96 1.24 -3.01
N ILE A 102 -16.83 1.92 -2.86
CA ILE A 102 -16.34 2.45 -1.59
C ILE A 102 -17.14 3.71 -1.23
N LYS A 103 -17.55 3.82 0.03
CA LYS A 103 -18.27 4.99 0.56
C LYS A 103 -17.30 5.99 1.19
N LEU A 104 -17.60 7.28 1.15
CA LEU A 104 -16.72 8.32 1.70
C LEU A 104 -16.82 8.33 3.23
N ARG A 105 -15.81 7.77 3.91
CA ARG A 105 -15.82 7.59 5.37
C ARG A 105 -14.56 8.12 6.06
N SER A 106 -13.46 8.26 5.32
CA SER A 106 -12.20 8.81 5.82
C SER A 106 -11.42 9.49 4.69
N ARG A 107 -10.27 10.08 5.03
CA ARG A 107 -9.32 10.60 4.03
C ARG A 107 -8.79 9.53 3.07
N PHE A 108 -8.80 8.26 3.47
CA PHE A 108 -8.30 7.14 2.67
C PHE A 108 -9.32 6.62 1.66
N SER A 109 -10.62 6.89 1.84
CA SER A 109 -11.67 6.28 1.01
C SER A 109 -11.51 6.62 -0.48
N ARG A 110 -11.12 7.86 -0.82
CA ARG A 110 -10.85 8.28 -2.20
C ARG A 110 -9.65 7.55 -2.80
N ALA A 111 -8.56 7.41 -2.03
CA ALA A 111 -7.37 6.73 -2.47
C ALA A 111 -7.62 5.22 -2.67
N LEU A 112 -8.35 4.59 -1.76
CA LEU A 112 -8.78 3.19 -1.89
C LEU A 112 -9.66 2.99 -3.13
N SER A 113 -10.58 3.93 -3.41
CA SER A 113 -11.40 3.90 -4.63
C SER A 113 -10.57 4.09 -5.90
N ALA A 114 -9.61 5.01 -5.91
CA ALA A 114 -8.70 5.21 -7.03
C ALA A 114 -7.82 3.98 -7.27
N CYS A 115 -7.31 3.39 -6.20
CA CYS A 115 -6.55 2.15 -6.23
C CYS A 115 -7.37 1.02 -6.87
N ALA A 116 -8.61 0.82 -6.43
CA ALA A 116 -9.51 -0.17 -7.03
C ALA A 116 -9.71 0.02 -8.54
N LEU A 117 -9.95 1.26 -8.98
CA LEU A 117 -10.14 1.58 -10.40
C LEU A 117 -8.87 1.32 -11.22
N LEU A 118 -7.70 1.75 -10.71
CA LEU A 118 -6.41 1.53 -11.37
C LEU A 118 -6.09 0.04 -11.51
N LEU A 119 -6.38 -0.76 -10.48
CA LEU A 119 -6.20 -2.20 -10.51
C LEU A 119 -7.18 -2.90 -11.47
N GLN A 120 -8.39 -2.37 -11.62
CA GLN A 120 -9.37 -2.88 -12.58
C GLN A 120 -8.96 -2.63 -14.04
N GLU A 121 -8.18 -1.58 -14.33
CA GLU A 121 -7.67 -1.33 -15.68
C GLU A 121 -6.74 -2.44 -16.20
N ASP A 122 -6.11 -3.19 -15.29
CA ASP A 122 -5.21 -4.32 -15.58
C ASP A 122 -4.11 -4.01 -16.61
N LYS A 123 -3.57 -2.78 -16.58
CA LYS A 123 -2.47 -2.35 -17.43
C LYS A 123 -1.12 -2.68 -16.77
N SER A 124 -0.07 -2.76 -17.58
CA SER A 124 1.30 -3.02 -17.10
C SER A 124 1.79 -2.05 -16.02
N ASN A 125 1.29 -0.81 -16.01
CA ASN A 125 1.63 0.21 -15.00
C ASN A 125 0.59 0.37 -13.88
N SER A 126 -0.49 -0.41 -13.86
CA SER A 126 -1.58 -0.31 -12.88
C SER A 126 -1.08 -0.52 -11.44
N LEU A 127 -0.27 -1.54 -11.19
CA LEU A 127 0.33 -1.78 -9.87
C LEU A 127 1.18 -0.60 -9.40
N THR A 128 1.94 0.01 -10.30
CA THR A 128 2.78 1.19 -9.98
C THR A 128 1.93 2.40 -9.63
N LYS A 129 0.90 2.70 -10.43
CA LYS A 129 0.00 3.83 -10.15
C LYS A 129 -0.78 3.62 -8.86
N ALA A 130 -1.29 2.41 -8.63
CA ALA A 130 -1.99 2.04 -7.41
C ALA A 130 -1.08 2.19 -6.18
N LYS A 131 0.17 1.72 -6.25
CA LYS A 131 1.17 1.92 -5.19
C LYS A 131 1.36 3.39 -4.88
N ASN A 132 1.61 4.22 -5.90
CA ASN A 132 1.88 5.64 -5.70
C ASN A 132 0.68 6.39 -5.07
N VAL A 133 -0.56 6.02 -5.46
CA VAL A 133 -1.79 6.54 -4.83
C VAL A 133 -1.85 6.18 -3.35
N MET A 134 -1.54 4.93 -3.01
CA MET A 134 -1.55 4.48 -1.61
C MET A 134 -0.47 5.14 -0.77
N GLU A 135 0.75 5.29 -1.31
CA GLU A 135 1.84 6.00 -0.64
C GLU A 135 1.49 7.46 -0.37
N LEU A 136 0.93 8.16 -1.37
CA LEU A 136 0.51 9.54 -1.19
C LEU A 136 -0.54 9.64 -0.08
N ALA A 137 -1.55 8.77 -0.09
CA ALA A 137 -2.62 8.78 0.90
C ALA A 137 -2.13 8.53 2.34
N LEU A 138 -1.10 7.70 2.50
CA LEU A 138 -0.50 7.38 3.80
C LEU A 138 0.41 8.50 4.31
N TRP A 139 1.16 9.16 3.42
CA TRP A 139 2.27 10.03 3.83
C TRP A 139 2.08 11.52 3.57
N SER A 140 1.11 11.92 2.74
CA SER A 140 0.86 13.35 2.47
C SER A 140 0.00 14.04 3.53
N ASP A 141 -0.54 13.31 4.49
CA ASP A 141 -1.48 13.81 5.50
C ASP A 141 -2.74 14.50 4.92
N GLY A 142 -3.02 14.30 3.62
CA GLY A 142 -4.11 14.96 2.90
C GLY A 142 -3.72 16.28 2.22
N GLU A 143 -2.43 16.62 2.18
CA GLU A 143 -1.91 17.78 1.46
C GLU A 143 -2.32 17.78 -0.02
N HIS A 144 -2.59 18.97 -0.54
CA HIS A 144 -3.03 19.19 -1.92
C HIS A 144 -2.06 20.08 -2.68
N PHE A 145 -1.48 19.55 -3.75
CA PHE A 145 -0.46 20.23 -4.55
C PHE A 145 -1.06 20.80 -5.84
N LYS A 146 -0.91 22.11 -6.03
CA LYS A 146 -1.37 22.82 -7.24
C LYS A 146 -0.39 22.69 -8.40
N SER A 147 0.89 22.46 -8.11
CA SER A 147 1.95 22.39 -9.10
C SER A 147 3.04 21.38 -8.73
N GLU A 148 3.82 20.94 -9.72
CA GLU A 148 5.01 20.12 -9.47
C GLU A 148 6.05 20.87 -8.62
N GLN A 149 6.12 22.20 -8.71
CA GLN A 149 7.03 22.98 -7.87
C GLN A 149 6.64 22.90 -6.39
N GLU A 150 5.35 22.98 -6.07
CA GLU A 150 4.85 22.85 -4.70
C GLU A 150 5.08 21.43 -4.16
N ALA A 151 4.79 20.41 -4.98
CA ALA A 151 5.08 19.02 -4.63
C ALA A 151 6.58 18.77 -4.40
N ARG A 152 7.45 19.44 -5.17
CA ARG A 152 8.91 19.37 -4.97
C ARG A 152 9.33 19.94 -3.62
N VAL A 153 8.88 21.15 -3.30
CA VAL A 153 9.18 21.78 -2.00
C VAL A 153 8.73 20.89 -0.85
N TRP A 154 7.52 20.35 -0.94
CA TRP A 154 7.00 19.42 0.07
C TRP A 154 7.85 18.15 0.21
N ILE A 155 8.25 17.51 -0.90
CA ILE A 155 9.13 16.33 -0.86
C ILE A 155 10.46 16.68 -0.17
N ASP A 156 11.07 17.81 -0.54
CA ASP A 156 12.38 18.20 -0.01
C ASP A 156 12.31 18.49 1.50
N THR A 157 11.24 19.16 1.96
CA THR A 157 10.96 19.35 3.39
C THR A 157 10.73 18.01 4.10
N ALA A 158 9.87 17.14 3.55
CA ALA A 158 9.56 15.84 4.16
C ALA A 158 10.79 14.92 4.25
N ARG A 159 11.71 15.01 3.27
CA ARG A 159 13.01 14.32 3.30
C ARG A 159 13.91 14.88 4.38
N ALA A 160 14.05 16.19 4.49
CA ALA A 160 14.86 16.84 5.52
C ALA A 160 14.38 16.46 6.93
N ASP A 161 13.06 16.54 7.16
CA ASP A 161 12.44 16.15 8.43
C ASP A 161 12.63 14.66 8.73
N CYS A 162 12.59 13.80 7.71
CA CYS A 162 12.86 12.38 7.89
C CYS A 162 14.31 12.13 8.33
N VAL A 163 15.29 12.81 7.72
CA VAL A 163 16.70 12.68 8.11
C VAL A 163 16.93 13.19 9.53
N ASP A 164 16.39 14.36 9.88
CA ASP A 164 16.51 14.91 11.24
C ASP A 164 15.91 13.97 12.29
N ASN A 165 14.72 13.40 12.02
CA ASN A 165 14.11 12.41 12.91
C ASN A 165 14.96 11.13 13.05
N LEU A 166 15.52 10.61 11.96
CA LEU A 166 16.40 9.44 11.99
C LEU A 166 17.68 9.73 12.77
N CYS A 167 18.30 10.89 12.58
CA CYS A 167 19.47 11.32 13.33
C CYS A 167 19.19 11.40 14.83
N ARG A 168 18.07 12.02 15.24
CA ARG A 168 17.64 12.09 16.64
C ARG A 168 17.44 10.69 17.24
N GLN A 169 16.76 9.81 16.52
CA GLN A 169 16.54 8.43 16.97
C GLN A 169 17.86 7.67 17.15
N LEU A 170 18.80 7.79 16.20
CA LEU A 170 20.11 7.14 16.28
C LEU A 170 20.98 7.66 17.43
N ILE A 171 20.88 8.95 17.74
CA ILE A 171 21.58 9.55 18.89
C ILE A 171 20.99 9.02 20.21
N CYS A 172 19.67 8.84 20.28
CA CYS A 172 19.00 8.34 21.49
C CYS A 172 19.14 6.83 21.70
N ASP A 173 19.11 6.03 20.63
CA ASP A 173 19.26 4.57 20.67
C ASP A 173 19.91 4.07 19.37
N SER A 174 21.21 3.78 19.45
CA SER A 174 22.01 3.31 18.31
C SER A 174 21.68 1.89 17.86
N THR A 175 20.90 1.14 18.65
CA THR A 175 20.52 -0.26 18.36
C THR A 175 19.10 -0.39 17.82
N ARG A 176 18.33 0.70 17.78
CA ARG A 176 16.95 0.70 17.32
C ARG A 176 16.85 0.27 15.87
N GLN A 177 16.04 -0.75 15.63
CA GLN A 177 15.67 -1.16 14.28
C GLN A 177 14.46 -0.37 13.77
N LEU A 178 14.50 0.04 12.51
CA LEU A 178 13.36 0.68 11.85
C LEU A 178 12.14 -0.26 11.78
N GLY A 179 10.98 0.26 12.17
CA GLY A 179 9.70 -0.41 11.99
C GLY A 179 9.30 -0.53 10.52
N ALA A 180 8.31 -1.39 10.22
CA ALA A 180 7.84 -1.57 8.84
C ALA A 180 7.29 -0.25 8.26
N ARG A 181 6.46 0.47 9.03
CA ARG A 181 5.90 1.76 8.62
C ARG A 181 6.97 2.79 8.27
N GLU A 182 8.03 2.88 9.07
CA GLU A 182 9.15 3.79 8.85
C GLU A 182 9.92 3.43 7.57
N ARG A 183 10.19 2.15 7.33
CA ARG A 183 10.86 1.68 6.10
C ARG A 183 10.06 2.05 4.85
N PHE A 184 8.76 1.78 4.83
CA PHE A 184 7.90 2.13 3.70
C PHE A 184 7.81 3.65 3.48
N ARG A 185 7.82 4.46 4.55
CA ARG A 185 7.88 5.91 4.43
C ARG A 185 9.21 6.38 3.81
N ILE A 186 10.34 5.80 4.22
CA ILE A 186 11.65 6.13 3.66
C ILE A 186 11.72 5.74 2.18
N GLU A 187 11.27 4.54 1.82
CA GLU A 187 11.21 4.07 0.43
C GLU A 187 10.35 4.98 -0.45
N PHE A 188 9.19 5.42 0.05
CA PHE A 188 8.36 6.43 -0.61
C PHE A 188 9.15 7.73 -0.81
N LEU A 189 9.74 8.30 0.25
CA LEU A 189 10.46 9.57 0.14
C LEU A 189 11.65 9.49 -0.81
N LEU A 190 12.34 8.34 -0.88
CA LEU A 190 13.46 8.12 -1.80
C LEU A 190 13.00 8.00 -3.26
N SER A 191 11.84 7.38 -3.51
CA SER A 191 11.33 7.14 -4.87
C SER A 191 10.35 8.20 -5.38
N ALA A 192 9.79 9.03 -4.51
CA ALA A 192 8.81 10.05 -4.86
C ALA A 192 9.41 11.12 -5.77
N THR A 193 8.66 11.46 -6.82
CA THR A 193 8.94 12.58 -7.71
C THR A 193 7.75 13.54 -7.69
N PRO A 194 7.96 14.84 -7.98
CA PRO A 194 6.84 15.79 -8.04
C PRO A 194 5.74 15.35 -9.02
N ARG A 195 6.16 14.82 -10.18
CA ARG A 195 5.26 14.27 -11.19
C ARG A 195 4.43 13.09 -10.66
N SER A 196 5.05 12.13 -9.96
CA SER A 196 4.32 10.98 -9.42
C SER A 196 3.31 11.39 -8.34
N ILE A 197 3.61 12.42 -7.55
CA ILE A 197 2.65 13.01 -6.59
C ILE A 197 1.46 13.61 -7.33
N ILE A 198 1.69 14.47 -8.33
CA ILE A 198 0.62 15.14 -9.06
C ILE A 198 -0.27 14.14 -9.82
N GLU A 199 0.31 13.13 -10.45
CA GLU A 199 -0.43 12.07 -11.14
C GLU A 199 -1.28 11.22 -10.15
N SER A 200 -0.74 10.90 -8.99
CA SER A 200 -1.45 10.15 -7.94
C SER A 200 -2.60 10.96 -7.33
N GLN A 201 -2.37 12.25 -7.11
CA GLN A 201 -3.42 13.17 -6.65
C GLN A 201 -4.54 13.29 -7.67
N LYS A 202 -4.22 13.46 -8.96
CA LYS A 202 -5.21 13.50 -10.04
C LYS A 202 -6.06 12.23 -10.05
N SER A 203 -5.43 11.07 -9.97
CA SER A 203 -6.11 9.77 -9.92
C SER A 203 -7.06 9.66 -8.72
N THR A 204 -6.63 10.17 -7.56
CA THR A 204 -7.43 10.20 -6.32
C THR A 204 -8.63 11.15 -6.44
N MET A 205 -8.47 12.28 -7.10
CA MET A 205 -9.54 13.26 -7.32
C MET A 205 -10.58 12.80 -8.34
N THR A 206 -10.17 12.03 -9.35
CA THR A 206 -11.08 11.47 -10.36
C THR A 206 -11.89 10.28 -9.86
N ALA A 207 -11.51 9.69 -8.73
CA ALA A 207 -12.22 8.53 -8.18
C ALA A 207 -13.55 8.94 -7.56
N ASN A 208 -14.64 8.41 -8.13
CA ASN A 208 -15.98 8.60 -7.58
C ASN A 208 -16.15 7.76 -6.32
N VAL A 209 -16.46 8.43 -5.21
CA VAL A 209 -16.81 7.77 -3.95
C VAL A 209 -18.31 7.98 -3.70
N LYS A 210 -19.01 6.94 -3.25
CA LYS A 210 -20.46 6.99 -2.97
C LYS A 210 -20.81 7.48 -1.57
#